data_AF-A0A399Z3H3-F1
#
_entry.id   AF-A0A399Z3H3-F1
#
_cell.length_a   1.000
_cell.length_b   1.000
_cell.length_c   1.000
_cell.angle_alpha   90.00
_cell.angle_beta   90.00
_cell.angle_gamma   90.00
#
_symmetry.space_group_name_H-M   'P 1'
#
loop_
_entity.id
_entity.type
_entity.pdbx_description
1 polymer ?
#
loop_
_entity_poly.entity_id
_entity_poly.type
_entity_poly.pdbx_seq_one_letter_code
_entity_poly.pdbx_strand_id
1 'polypeptide(L)'
;MHYARLLHEQNERVTNVVLMGMGEPFHNYDNTMAAIDRLNDADGFNFGARRFTISTVGLVPSIRRFADEARQVNLAVSLHAADDGTRDAMMPVNKKYPVAEVIEACRYYVSKTGRRVTFEWALINGVNDTPETARRLAARLK
;
A
#
# COMPACT_ATOMS: atom_id res chain seq x y z
N MET A 1 -12.00 -0.65 19.01
CA MET A 1 -12.16 -0.01 17.69
C MET A 1 -13.61 0.43 17.53
N HIS A 2 -13.90 1.69 17.19
CA HIS A 2 -15.26 2.26 17.18
C HIS A 2 -16.22 1.49 16.25
N TYR A 3 -15.85 1.29 14.99
CA TYR A 3 -16.68 0.57 14.02
C TYR A 3 -16.88 -0.91 14.32
N ALA A 4 -15.93 -1.55 15.00
CA ALA A 4 -16.11 -2.94 15.45
C ALA A 4 -17.26 -3.07 16.46
N ARG A 5 -17.49 -2.05 17.30
CA ARG A 5 -18.63 -2.02 18.22
C ARG A 5 -19.95 -1.80 17.48
N LEU A 6 -19.98 -0.83 16.56
CA LEU A 6 -21.18 -0.55 15.75
C LEU A 6 -21.63 -1.75 14.91
N LEU A 7 -20.69 -2.44 14.28
CA LEU A 7 -21.02 -3.62 13.46
C LEU A 7 -21.51 -4.80 14.31
N HIS A 8 -20.99 -4.95 15.53
CA HIS A 8 -21.46 -6.00 16.43
C HIS A 8 -22.94 -5.83 16.79
N GLU A 9 -23.44 -4.60 16.93
CA GLU A 9 -24.88 -4.32 17.15
C GLU A 9 -25.75 -4.79 15.97
N GLN A 10 -25.16 -4.90 14.78
CA GLN A 10 -25.80 -5.39 13.55
C GLN A 10 -25.49 -6.86 13.27
N ASN A 11 -24.88 -7.58 14.23
CA ASN A 11 -24.43 -8.97 14.07
C ASN A 11 -23.40 -9.15 12.94
N GLU A 12 -22.63 -8.09 12.66
CA GLU A 12 -21.53 -8.07 11.70
C GLU A 12 -20.18 -7.92 12.41
N ARG A 13 -19.09 -8.15 11.66
CA ARG A 13 -17.73 -7.99 12.15
C ARG A 13 -16.86 -7.28 11.14
N VAL A 14 -15.92 -6.48 11.62
CA VAL A 14 -14.83 -5.99 10.78
C VAL A 14 -14.07 -7.22 10.26
N THR A 15 -13.80 -7.25 8.95
CA THR A 15 -13.12 -8.37 8.28
C THR A 15 -11.73 -8.00 7.80
N ASN A 16 -11.50 -6.72 7.50
CA ASN A 16 -10.28 -6.20 6.92
C ASN A 16 -10.00 -4.79 7.45
N VAL A 17 -8.73 -4.43 7.53
CA VAL A 17 -8.28 -3.09 7.90
C VAL A 17 -7.32 -2.60 6.83
N VAL A 18 -7.68 -1.50 6.17
CA VAL A 18 -6.88 -0.87 5.11
C VAL A 18 -6.36 0.47 5.63
N LEU A 19 -5.05 0.66 5.61
CA LEU A 19 -4.43 1.93 6.01
C LEU A 19 -4.33 2.85 4.78
N MET A 20 -5.47 3.44 4.45
CA MET A 20 -5.67 4.35 3.31
C MET A 20 -6.43 5.64 3.72
N GLY A 21 -6.43 5.94 5.02
CA GLY A 21 -7.01 7.17 5.56
C GLY A 21 -6.07 8.36 5.37
N MET A 22 -6.12 9.31 6.30
CA MET A 22 -5.20 10.45 6.27
C MET A 22 -3.77 10.05 6.64
N GLY A 23 -2.81 10.55 5.86
CA GLY A 23 -1.37 10.40 6.12
C GLY A 23 -0.70 9.29 5.32
N GLU A 24 0.63 9.23 5.41
CA GLU A 24 1.48 8.21 4.77
C GLU A 24 1.96 7.23 5.85
N PRO A 25 1.47 5.97 5.88
CA PRO A 25 1.78 5.01 6.93
C PRO A 25 3.28 4.77 7.15
N PHE A 26 4.09 4.78 6.08
CA PHE A 26 5.54 4.56 6.20
C PHE A 26 6.33 5.78 6.69
N HIS A 27 5.76 6.98 6.74
CA HIS A 27 6.36 8.09 7.50
C HIS A 27 6.17 7.89 9.02
N ASN A 28 5.18 7.11 9.43
CA ASN A 28 4.91 6.76 10.83
C ASN A 28 5.11 5.26 11.08
N TYR A 29 6.19 4.70 10.54
CA TYR A 29 6.37 3.26 10.39
C TYR A 29 6.21 2.48 11.70
N ASP A 30 6.94 2.87 12.74
CA ASP A 30 7.00 2.08 13.98
C ASP A 30 5.65 2.08 14.71
N ASN A 31 4.96 3.23 14.76
CA ASN A 31 3.63 3.30 15.34
C ASN A 31 2.59 2.55 14.50
N THR A 32 2.72 2.59 13.17
CA THR A 32 1.87 1.82 12.25
C THR A 32 2.01 0.32 12.51
N MET A 33 3.24 -0.20 12.57
CA MET A 33 3.48 -1.62 12.88
C MET A 33 2.95 -1.98 14.26
N ALA A 34 3.24 -1.16 15.28
CA ALA A 34 2.78 -1.42 16.64
C ALA A 34 1.25 -1.38 16.77
N ALA A 35 0.54 -0.62 15.94
CA ALA A 35 -0.92 -0.64 15.90
C ALA A 35 -1.44 -1.93 15.26
N ILE A 36 -0.82 -2.38 14.16
CA ILE A 36 -1.17 -3.65 13.51
C ILE A 36 -0.92 -4.82 14.45
N ASP A 37 0.21 -4.85 15.15
CA ASP A 37 0.58 -5.92 16.07
C ASP A 37 -0.45 -6.03 17.22
N ARG A 38 -0.90 -4.90 17.79
CA ARG A 38 -1.97 -4.89 18.80
C ARG A 38 -3.32 -5.38 18.28
N LEU A 39 -3.63 -5.13 17.00
CA LEU A 39 -4.88 -5.60 16.39
C LEU A 39 -4.78 -7.08 15.99
N ASN A 40 -3.58 -7.57 15.68
CA ASN A 40 -3.29 -8.96 15.36
C ASN A 40 -3.17 -9.86 16.60
N ASP A 41 -2.84 -9.28 17.76
CA ASP A 41 -2.69 -9.99 19.03
C ASP A 41 -3.90 -10.86 19.39
N ALA A 42 -3.63 -12.08 19.86
CA ALA A 42 -4.63 -13.07 20.22
C ALA A 42 -5.49 -12.66 21.43
N ASP A 43 -4.91 -11.89 22.35
CA ASP A 43 -5.60 -11.31 23.52
C ASP A 43 -6.26 -9.96 23.17
N GLY A 44 -6.00 -9.45 21.96
CA GLY A 44 -6.57 -8.24 21.39
C GLY A 44 -7.77 -8.52 20.48
N PHE A 45 -7.74 -7.95 19.27
CA PHE A 45 -8.79 -8.16 18.27
C PHE A 45 -8.61 -9.47 17.47
N ASN A 46 -7.49 -10.17 17.64
CA ASN A 46 -7.15 -11.44 16.99
C ASN A 46 -7.38 -11.43 15.47
N PHE A 47 -7.08 -10.30 14.82
CA PHE A 47 -7.18 -10.19 13.36
C PHE A 47 -6.03 -10.93 12.72
N GLY A 48 -6.30 -11.90 11.84
CA GLY A 48 -5.23 -12.52 11.05
C GLY A 48 -4.45 -11.49 10.23
N ALA A 49 -3.11 -11.54 10.29
CA ALA A 49 -2.20 -10.57 9.66
C ALA A 49 -2.49 -10.27 8.17
N ARG A 50 -3.00 -11.25 7.43
CA ARG A 50 -3.36 -11.12 6.00
C ARG A 50 -4.60 -10.26 5.75
N ARG A 51 -5.32 -9.85 6.79
CA ARG A 51 -6.48 -8.95 6.73
C ARG A 51 -6.10 -7.47 6.76
N PHE A 52 -4.84 -7.18 7.05
CA PHE A 52 -4.29 -5.82 7.01
C PHE A 52 -3.67 -5.53 5.65
N THR A 53 -3.90 -4.31 5.15
CA THR A 53 -3.21 -3.77 3.98
C THR A 53 -2.67 -2.40 4.32
N ILE A 54 -1.38 -2.20 4.09
CA ILE A 54 -0.74 -0.89 4.18
C ILE A 54 -0.62 -0.33 2.77
N SER A 55 -1.17 0.87 2.55
CA SER A 55 -0.87 1.62 1.33
C SER A 55 0.27 2.60 1.59
N THR A 56 1.09 2.85 0.57
CA THR A 56 2.16 3.85 0.60
C THR A 56 2.25 4.59 -0.74
N VAL A 57 2.65 5.86 -0.70
CA VAL A 57 2.99 6.67 -1.87
C VAL A 57 4.31 6.26 -2.54
N GLY A 58 4.98 5.22 -2.05
CA GLY A 58 6.19 4.66 -2.67
C GLY A 58 7.49 5.08 -1.98
N LEU A 59 7.54 5.07 -0.64
CA LEU A 59 8.79 5.29 0.09
C LEU A 59 9.73 4.09 -0.06
N VAL A 60 10.62 4.14 -1.05
CA VAL A 60 11.49 3.02 -1.46
C VAL A 60 12.26 2.37 -0.29
N PRO A 61 12.94 3.12 0.60
CA PRO A 61 13.63 2.52 1.75
C PRO A 61 12.68 1.78 2.70
N SER A 62 11.49 2.33 2.92
CA SER A 62 10.49 1.75 3.82
C SER A 62 9.84 0.49 3.22
N ILE A 63 9.62 0.45 1.90
CA ILE A 63 9.16 -0.77 1.22
C ILE A 63 10.18 -1.91 1.39
N ARG A 64 11.48 -1.60 1.25
CA ARG A 64 12.56 -2.60 1.44
C ARG A 64 12.62 -3.08 2.89
N ARG A 65 12.60 -2.15 3.86
CA ARG A 65 12.50 -2.49 5.28
C ARG A 65 11.32 -3.40 5.56
N PHE A 66 10.13 -3.06 5.04
CA PHE A 66 8.92 -3.84 5.22
C PHE A 66 9.02 -5.24 4.62
N ALA A 67 9.67 -5.38 3.46
CA ALA A 67 9.96 -6.67 2.85
C ALA A 67 10.87 -7.55 3.72
N ASP A 68 11.92 -6.96 4.30
CA ASP A 68 12.91 -7.66 5.11
C ASP A 68 12.33 -8.13 6.46
N GLU A 69 11.32 -7.44 6.99
CA GLU A 69 10.59 -7.88 8.19
C GLU A 69 9.71 -9.12 7.93
N ALA A 70 9.51 -9.52 6.67
CA ALA A 70 8.78 -10.74 6.26
C ALA A 70 7.38 -10.89 6.89
N ARG A 71 6.72 -9.76 7.19
CA ARG A 71 5.37 -9.72 7.77
C ARG A 71 4.35 -10.27 6.77
N GLN A 72 3.27 -10.87 7.28
CA GLN A 72 2.17 -11.37 6.44
C GLN A 72 1.13 -10.28 6.07
N VAL A 73 1.41 -9.02 6.38
CA VAL A 73 0.57 -7.86 6.05
C VAL A 73 0.69 -7.57 4.55
N ASN A 74 -0.39 -7.16 3.90
CA ASN A 74 -0.38 -6.87 2.46
C ASN A 74 0.18 -5.47 2.18
N LEU A 75 0.86 -5.32 1.05
CA LEU A 75 1.36 -4.05 0.54
C LEU A 75 0.49 -3.57 -0.63
N ALA A 76 0.01 -2.34 -0.53
CA ALA A 76 -0.52 -1.56 -1.64
C ALA A 76 0.40 -0.35 -1.92
N VAL A 77 0.50 0.04 -3.19
CA VAL A 77 1.29 1.20 -3.61
C VAL A 77 0.46 2.13 -4.48
N SER A 78 0.33 3.38 -4.04
CA SER A 78 -0.31 4.45 -4.78
C SER A 78 0.62 4.94 -5.90
N LEU A 79 0.44 4.39 -7.10
CA LEU A 79 1.32 4.64 -8.23
C LEU A 79 0.84 5.81 -9.10
N HIS A 80 -0.42 5.75 -9.54
CA HIS A 80 -1.19 6.78 -10.25
C HIS A 80 -0.62 7.35 -11.57
N ALA A 81 0.60 7.01 -11.97
CA ALA A 81 1.17 7.39 -13.25
C ALA A 81 2.23 6.36 -13.71
N ALA A 82 2.39 6.22 -15.03
CA ALA A 82 3.30 5.24 -15.64
C ALA A 82 4.64 5.86 -16.09
N ASP A 83 4.75 7.18 -16.04
CA ASP A 83 5.92 7.99 -16.33
C ASP A 83 6.15 9.03 -15.24
N ASP A 84 7.39 9.48 -15.11
CA ASP A 84 7.81 10.37 -14.05
C ASP A 84 7.25 11.80 -14.21
N GLY A 85 7.08 12.29 -15.45
CA GLY A 85 6.55 13.64 -15.67
C GLY A 85 5.13 13.80 -15.15
N THR A 86 4.26 12.84 -15.46
CA THR A 86 2.88 12.83 -14.94
C THR A 86 2.88 12.59 -13.42
N ARG A 87 3.72 11.67 -12.93
CA ARG A 87 3.77 11.35 -11.50
C ARG A 87 4.30 12.50 -10.66
N ASP A 88 5.30 13.25 -11.13
CA ASP A 88 5.84 14.43 -10.46
C ASP A 88 4.80 15.53 -10.26
N ALA A 89 3.91 15.72 -11.24
CA ALA A 89 2.83 16.69 -11.18
C ALA A 89 1.76 16.32 -10.14
N MET A 90 1.51 15.02 -9.96
CA MET A 90 0.47 14.51 -9.06
C MET A 90 0.98 14.21 -7.65
N MET A 91 2.21 13.72 -7.53
CA MET A 91 2.80 13.14 -6.32
C MET A 91 4.24 13.65 -6.16
N PRO A 92 4.46 14.74 -5.41
CA PRO A 92 5.79 15.36 -5.24
C PRO A 92 6.89 14.40 -4.75
N VAL A 93 6.51 13.32 -4.07
CA VAL A 93 7.41 12.24 -3.63
C VAL A 93 8.15 11.58 -4.79
N ASN A 94 7.60 11.60 -6.02
CA ASN A 94 8.22 10.99 -7.19
C ASN A 94 9.59 11.61 -7.54
N LYS A 95 9.77 12.91 -7.25
CA LYS A 95 11.05 13.60 -7.42
C LYS A 95 12.17 12.97 -6.58
N LYS A 96 11.81 12.35 -5.46
CA LYS A 96 12.75 11.62 -4.59
C LYS A 96 12.81 10.14 -4.94
N TYR A 97 11.68 9.54 -5.29
CA TYR A 97 11.57 8.12 -5.63
C TYR A 97 10.79 7.95 -6.96
N PRO A 98 11.51 7.98 -8.10
CA PRO A 98 10.94 7.81 -9.43
C PRO A 98 10.18 6.48 -9.60
N VAL A 99 9.30 6.42 -10.59
CA VAL A 99 8.45 5.25 -10.88
C VAL A 99 9.25 3.95 -10.97
N ALA A 100 10.42 4.00 -11.64
CA ALA A 100 11.26 2.83 -11.83
C ALA A 100 11.79 2.26 -10.50
N GLU A 101 12.23 3.12 -9.59
CA GLU A 101 12.74 2.73 -8.28
C GLU A 101 11.62 2.17 -7.39
N VAL A 102 10.43 2.78 -7.44
CA VAL A 102 9.25 2.26 -6.72
C VAL A 102 8.90 0.87 -7.21
N ILE A 103 8.88 0.64 -8.52
CA ILE A 103 8.59 -0.68 -9.10
C ILE A 103 9.68 -1.69 -8.72
N GLU A 104 10.95 -1.30 -8.72
CA GLU A 104 12.07 -2.16 -8.31
C GLU A 104 11.95 -2.56 -6.83
N ALA A 105 11.58 -1.63 -5.94
CA ALA A 105 11.30 -1.92 -4.54
C ALA A 105 10.10 -2.87 -4.38
N CYS A 106 9.05 -2.71 -5.19
CA CYS A 106 7.94 -3.66 -5.22
C CYS A 106 8.38 -5.06 -5.67
N ARG A 107 9.21 -5.17 -6.71
CA ARG A 107 9.78 -6.45 -7.16
C ARG A 107 10.63 -7.10 -6.07
N TYR A 108 11.40 -6.30 -5.34
CA TYR A 108 12.15 -6.76 -4.16
C TYR A 108 11.22 -7.30 -3.07
N TYR A 109 10.14 -6.59 -2.76
CA TYR A 109 9.13 -7.05 -1.81
C TYR A 109 8.52 -8.39 -2.25
N VAL A 110 8.15 -8.54 -3.53
CA VAL A 110 7.60 -9.79 -4.07
C VAL A 110 8.63 -10.91 -3.99
N SER A 111 9.89 -10.67 -4.34
CA SER A 111 10.93 -11.70 -4.34
C SER A 111 11.28 -12.18 -2.94
N LYS A 112 11.25 -11.27 -1.94
CA LYS A 112 11.51 -11.60 -0.53
C LYS A 112 10.35 -12.32 0.13
N THR A 113 9.12 -11.91 -0.13
CA THR A 113 7.95 -12.36 0.64
C THR A 113 7.10 -13.41 -0.09
N GLY A 114 7.25 -13.51 -1.42
CA GLY A 114 6.34 -14.27 -2.29
C GLY A 114 4.92 -13.68 -2.37
N ARG A 115 4.69 -12.50 -1.78
CA ARG A 115 3.36 -11.87 -1.70
C ARG A 115 3.16 -10.90 -2.85
N ARG A 116 1.95 -10.87 -3.40
CA ARG A 116 1.56 -9.90 -4.44
C ARG A 116 1.48 -8.48 -3.86
N VAL A 117 1.89 -7.51 -4.67
CA VAL A 117 1.65 -6.07 -4.42
C VAL A 117 0.39 -5.63 -5.14
N THR A 118 -0.45 -4.84 -4.46
CA THR A 118 -1.58 -4.15 -5.10
C THR A 118 -1.13 -2.78 -5.57
N PHE A 119 -1.40 -2.42 -6.82
CA PHE A 119 -1.18 -1.04 -7.29
C PHE A 119 -2.50 -0.28 -7.31
N GLU A 120 -2.50 0.91 -6.72
CA GLU A 120 -3.65 1.80 -6.70
C GLU A 120 -3.52 2.85 -7.80
N TRP A 121 -4.63 3.09 -8.49
CA TRP A 121 -4.68 3.97 -9.65
C TRP A 121 -5.96 4.81 -9.63
N ALA A 122 -5.83 6.07 -9.22
CA ALA A 122 -6.91 7.05 -9.35
C ALA A 122 -6.98 7.51 -10.81
N LEU A 123 -8.06 7.16 -11.51
CA LEU A 123 -8.29 7.60 -12.89
C LEU A 123 -8.72 9.07 -12.91
N ILE A 124 -7.95 9.89 -13.60
CA ILE A 124 -8.17 11.32 -13.78
C ILE A 124 -8.36 11.56 -15.27
N ASN A 125 -9.55 12.07 -15.60
CA ASN A 125 -10.01 12.29 -16.96
C ASN A 125 -8.98 13.10 -17.79
N GLY A 126 -8.46 12.49 -18.85
CA GLY A 126 -7.53 13.13 -19.79
C GLY A 126 -6.10 13.28 -19.27
N VAL A 127 -5.79 12.77 -18.07
CA VAL A 127 -4.45 12.87 -17.45
C VAL A 127 -3.76 11.52 -17.45
N ASN A 128 -4.38 10.50 -16.85
CA ASN A 128 -3.74 9.19 -16.64
C ASN A 128 -4.65 7.99 -16.96
N ASP A 129 -5.73 8.23 -17.71
CA ASP A 129 -6.80 7.25 -18.01
C ASP A 129 -6.86 6.83 -19.49
N THR A 130 -5.84 7.16 -20.28
CA THR A 130 -5.81 6.83 -21.71
C THR A 130 -5.36 5.36 -21.96
N PRO A 131 -5.78 4.74 -23.08
CA PRO A 131 -5.28 3.41 -23.47
C PRO A 131 -3.76 3.34 -23.61
N GLU A 132 -3.12 4.44 -24.00
CA GLU A 132 -1.67 4.53 -24.12
C GLU A 132 -0.99 4.46 -22.74
N THR A 133 -1.53 5.19 -21.76
CA THR A 133 -1.08 5.10 -20.36
C THR A 133 -1.22 3.68 -19.82
N ALA A 134 -2.33 3.00 -20.12
CA ALA A 134 -2.55 1.61 -19.71
C ALA A 134 -1.51 0.65 -20.32
N ARG A 135 -1.14 0.81 -21.60
CA ARG A 135 -0.09 0.00 -22.24
C ARG A 135 1.28 0.24 -21.62
N ARG A 136 1.63 1.50 -21.33
CA ARG A 136 2.89 1.85 -20.65
C ARG A 136 2.96 1.23 -19.27
N LEU A 137 1.87 1.33 -18.50
CA LEU A 137 1.77 0.68 -17.19
C LEU A 137 1.96 -0.83 -17.30
N ALA A 138 1.25 -1.48 -18.22
CA ALA A 138 1.37 -2.92 -18.43
C ALA A 138 2.82 -3.31 -18.78
N ALA A 139 3.50 -2.56 -19.66
CA ALA A 139 4.90 -2.81 -20.00
C ALA A 139 5.85 -2.70 -18.80
N ARG A 140 5.59 -1.77 -17.86
CA ARG A 140 6.39 -1.57 -16.64
C ARG A 140 6.17 -2.66 -15.59
N LEU A 141 4.99 -3.29 -15.57
CA LEU A 141 4.58 -4.28 -14.57
C LEU A 141 4.71 -5.74 -15.02
N LYS A 142 5.22 -5.98 -16.23
CA LYS A 142 5.55 -7.33 -16.71
C LYS A 142 6.61 -8.03 -15.85
#